data_AF-A0A850BJF4-F1
#
_entry.id   AF-A0A850BJF4-F1
#
_cell.length_a   1.000
_cell.length_b   1.000
_cell.length_c   1.000
_cell.angle_alpha   90.00
_cell.angle_beta   90.00
_cell.angle_gamma   90.00
#
_symmetry.space_group_name_H-M   'P 1'
#
loop_
_entity.id
_entity.type
_entity.pdbx_description
1 polymer ?
#
loop_
_entity_poly.entity_id
_entity_poly.type
_entity_poly.pdbx_seq_one_letter_code
_entity_poly.pdbx_strand_id
1 'polypeptide(L)'
;SDVVEDVAIMVKTTPPGAEVFSGTEKLGVAPGPFKLKRGETSLKLTVKKAGYKPGDVTVTPTADGEVEVALEKAPVQVQRGRPETEF
;
A
#
# COMPACT_ATOMS: atom_id res chain seq x y z
N SER A 1 -16.03 -2.54 25.44
CA SER A 1 -16.75 -1.98 24.29
C SER A 1 -15.82 -1.02 23.59
N ASP A 2 -15.08 -1.51 22.60
CA ASP A 2 -14.20 -0.65 21.80
C ASP A 2 -15.07 0.09 20.79
N VAL A 3 -15.25 1.39 21.00
CA VAL A 3 -15.89 2.28 20.04
C VAL A 3 -14.88 2.49 18.92
N VAL A 4 -14.93 1.62 17.91
CA VAL A 4 -14.22 1.80 16.64
C VAL A 4 -14.88 2.95 15.89
N GLU A 5 -14.50 4.19 16.20
CA GLU A 5 -14.83 5.33 15.34
C GLU A 5 -14.12 5.16 13.99
N ASP A 6 -14.73 5.56 12.89
CA ASP A 6 -14.08 5.54 11.57
C ASP A 6 -13.36 6.87 11.35
N VAL A 7 -12.13 6.83 10.81
CA VAL A 7 -11.40 8.02 10.35
C VAL A 7 -11.19 7.98 8.86
N ALA A 8 -11.26 9.15 8.24
CA ALA A 8 -11.00 9.33 6.82
C ALA A 8 -9.51 9.60 6.59
N ILE A 9 -8.80 8.61 6.05
CA ILE A 9 -7.42 8.77 5.59
C ILE A 9 -7.42 8.97 4.08
N MET A 10 -6.99 10.15 3.63
CA MET A 10 -6.79 10.45 2.23
C MET A 10 -5.46 9.83 1.78
N VAL A 11 -5.52 8.69 1.08
CA VAL A 11 -4.30 8.06 0.55
C VAL A 11 -4.11 8.54 -0.88
N LYS A 12 -3.01 9.26 -1.12
CA LYS A 12 -2.58 9.73 -2.43
C LYS A 12 -1.42 8.88 -2.90
N THR A 13 -1.52 8.34 -4.11
CA THR A 13 -0.44 7.54 -4.72
C THR A 13 0.07 8.18 -5.99
N THR A 14 1.40 8.20 -6.15
CA THR A 14 2.06 8.68 -7.35
C THR A 14 2.86 7.53 -7.95
N PRO A 15 2.46 6.99 -9.11
CA PRO A 15 1.34 7.40 -9.99
C PRO A 15 -0.06 6.98 -9.52
N PRO A 16 -1.12 7.76 -9.86
CA PRO A 16 -2.50 7.48 -9.48
C PRO A 16 -3.03 6.21 -10.15
N GLY A 17 -3.98 5.53 -9.52
CA GLY A 17 -4.50 4.23 -9.95
C GLY A 17 -3.67 3.08 -9.39
N ALA A 18 -3.19 3.21 -8.15
CA ALA A 18 -2.52 2.13 -7.43
C ALA A 18 -3.52 1.45 -6.49
N GLU A 19 -3.51 0.12 -6.46
CA GLU A 19 -4.39 -0.67 -5.62
C GLU A 19 -3.83 -0.72 -4.20
N VAL A 20 -4.65 -0.32 -3.22
CA VAL A 20 -4.27 -0.32 -1.80
C VAL A 20 -4.88 -1.55 -1.15
N PHE A 21 -4.04 -2.37 -0.53
CA PHE A 21 -4.43 -3.55 0.22
C PHE A 21 -4.10 -3.34 1.70
N SER A 22 -4.96 -3.81 2.60
CA SER A 22 -4.69 -3.93 4.03
C SER A 22 -4.49 -5.40 4.34
N GLY A 23 -3.23 -5.84 4.43
CA GLY A 23 -2.90 -7.27 4.49
C GLY A 23 -3.41 -8.02 3.25
N THR A 24 -4.44 -8.85 3.43
CA THR A 24 -5.06 -9.66 2.37
C THR A 24 -6.30 -9.00 1.75
N GLU A 25 -6.84 -7.95 2.39
CA GLU A 25 -8.07 -7.29 1.97
C GLU A 25 -7.77 -6.10 1.06
N LYS A 26 -8.46 -6.00 -0.08
CA LYS A 26 -8.34 -4.83 -0.95
C LYS A 26 -9.21 -3.70 -0.41
N LEU A 27 -8.58 -2.61 0.04
CA LEU A 27 -9.29 -1.42 0.49
C LEU A 27 -9.88 -0.63 -0.68
N GLY A 28 -9.15 -0.59 -1.82
CA GLY A 28 -9.59 0.14 -3.01
C GLY A 28 -8.45 0.62 -3.88
N VAL A 29 -8.66 1.73 -4.58
CA VAL A 29 -7.69 2.32 -5.52
C VAL A 29 -7.42 3.76 -5.12
N ALA A 30 -6.15 4.11 -4.94
CA ALA A 30 -5.71 5.47 -4.64
C ALA A 30 -5.46 6.26 -5.94
N PRO A 31 -5.66 7.59 -5.98
CA PRO A 31 -5.98 8.46 -4.84
C PRO A 31 -7.46 8.43 -4.42
N GLY A 32 -7.72 8.40 -3.12
CA GLY A 32 -9.08 8.43 -2.59
C GLY A 32 -9.15 8.49 -1.05
N PRO A 33 -10.30 8.89 -0.48
CA PRO A 33 -10.54 8.81 0.95
C PRO A 33 -10.84 7.35 1.34
N PHE A 34 -10.03 6.80 2.22
CA PHE A 34 -10.21 5.47 2.79
C PHE A 34 -10.73 5.59 4.21
N LYS A 35 -11.88 4.98 4.49
CA LYS A 35 -12.43 4.89 5.84
C LYS A 35 -11.76 3.73 6.55
N LEU A 36 -10.89 4.03 7.51
CA LEU A 36 -10.20 3.04 8.32
C LEU A 36 -10.77 3.07 9.73
N LYS A 37 -10.77 1.92 10.41
CA LYS A 37 -11.15 1.87 11.82
C LYS A 37 -10.10 2.62 12.62
N ARG A 38 -10.52 3.65 13.34
CA ARG A 38 -9.67 4.44 14.21
C ARG A 38 -9.11 3.53 15.30
N GLY A 39 -7.81 3.63 15.51
CA GLY A 39 -7.12 2.85 16.51
C GLY A 39 -5.68 3.30 16.66
N GLU A 40 -5.10 2.97 17.81
CA GLU A 40 -3.68 3.20 18.11
C GLU A 40 -2.78 2.13 17.47
N THR A 41 -3.39 1.13 16.83
CA THR A 41 -2.68 0.08 16.10
C THR A 41 -2.30 0.56 14.72
N SER A 42 -1.02 0.38 14.38
CA SER A 42 -0.51 0.67 13.05
C SER A 42 -0.97 -0.42 12.04
N LEU A 43 -1.66 -0.01 10.98
CA LEU A 43 -2.07 -0.88 9.90
C LEU A 43 -1.00 -0.89 8.79
N LYS A 44 -0.60 -2.09 8.39
CA LYS A 44 0.27 -2.28 7.23
C LYS A 44 -0.58 -2.30 5.96
N LEU A 45 -0.47 -1.24 5.16
CA LEU A 45 -1.05 -1.14 3.83
C LEU A 45 -0.01 -1.52 2.78
N THR A 46 -0.36 -2.46 1.91
CA THR A 46 0.46 -2.81 0.75
C THR A 46 -0.16 -2.18 -0.48
N VAL A 47 0.56 -1.26 -1.10
CA VAL A 47 0.17 -0.60 -2.34
C VAL A 47 0.78 -1.37 -3.51
N LYS A 48 -0.04 -1.84 -4.44
CA LYS A 48 0.39 -2.58 -5.63
C LYS A 48 -0.06 -1.84 -6.88
N LYS A 49 0.81 -1.85 -7.89
CA LYS A 49 0.47 -1.33 -9.21
C LYS A 49 1.22 -2.11 -10.27
N ALA A 50 0.52 -2.43 -11.37
CA ALA A 50 1.14 -3.09 -12.51
C ALA A 50 2.33 -2.26 -13.04
N GLY A 51 3.52 -2.89 -13.12
CA GLY A 51 4.77 -2.24 -13.56
C GLY A 51 5.54 -1.48 -12.47
N TYR A 52 5.09 -1.51 -11.21
CA TYR A 52 5.75 -0.86 -10.07
C TYR A 52 6.05 -1.87 -8.96
N LYS A 53 6.98 -1.54 -8.06
CA LYS A 53 7.20 -2.37 -6.88
C LYS A 53 6.00 -2.28 -5.94
N PRO A 54 5.59 -3.39 -5.29
CA PRO A 54 4.70 -3.29 -4.15
C PRO A 54 5.38 -2.44 -3.06
N GLY A 55 4.70 -1.38 -2.62
CA GLY A 55 5.14 -0.53 -1.52
C GLY A 55 4.39 -0.91 -0.25
N ASP A 56 5.11 -1.29 0.80
CA ASP A 56 4.54 -1.50 2.12
C ASP A 56 4.60 -0.19 2.91
N VAL A 57 3.44 0.33 3.32
CA VAL A 57 3.33 1.55 4.11
C VAL A 57 2.58 1.25 5.41
N THR A 58 3.11 1.74 6.51
CA THR A 58 2.49 1.60 7.82
C THR A 58 1.75 2.89 8.15
N VAL A 59 0.43 2.82 8.33
CA VAL A 59 -0.42 3.98 8.66
C VAL A 59 -1.08 3.73 9.99
N THR A 60 -1.03 4.70 10.89
CA THR A 60 -1.76 4.66 12.16
C THR A 60 -2.98 5.58 12.04
N PRO A 61 -4.19 5.04 11.85
CA PRO A 61 -5.40 5.83 11.74
C PRO A 61 -5.83 6.34 13.14
N THR A 62 -5.12 7.32 13.69
CA THR A 62 -5.46 7.96 14.96
C THR A 62 -6.44 9.11 14.80
N ALA A 63 -6.43 9.77 13.65
CA ALA A 63 -7.30 10.88 13.27
C ALA A 63 -7.41 10.97 11.74
N ASP A 64 -8.30 11.82 11.23
CA ASP A 64 -8.36 12.15 9.81
C ASP A 64 -7.04 12.77 9.34
N GLY A 65 -6.57 12.36 8.17
CA GLY A 65 -5.26 12.77 7.69
C GLY A 65 -5.02 12.42 6.23
N GLU A 66 -3.89 12.88 5.71
CA GLU A 66 -3.47 12.60 4.35
C GLU A 66 -2.12 11.90 4.34
N VAL A 67 -2.00 10.86 3.51
CA VAL A 67 -0.78 10.08 3.35
C VAL A 67 -0.43 10.03 1.86
N GLU A 68 0.74 10.55 1.51
CA GLU A 68 1.29 10.44 0.17
C GLU A 68 2.26 9.27 0.06
N VAL A 69 2.04 8.40 -0.92
CA VAL A 69 2.86 7.23 -1.20
C VAL A 69 3.36 7.30 -2.64
N ALA A 70 4.66 7.54 -2.80
CA ALA A 70 5.33 7.46 -4.10
C ALA A 70 5.76 6.02 -4.37
N LEU A 71 5.24 5.41 -5.45
CA LEU A 71 5.67 4.08 -5.87
C LEU A 71 6.90 4.18 -6.76
N GLU A 72 7.92 3.42 -6.42
CA GLU A 72 9.07 3.23 -7.29
C GLU A 72 8.76 2.21 -8.38
N LYS A 73 9.17 2.51 -9.62
CA LYS A 73 9.13 1.52 -10.70
C LYS A 73 9.95 0.32 -10.29
N ALA A 74 9.37 -0.88 -10.45
CA ALA A 74 10.16 -2.09 -10.31
C ALA A 74 11.24 -2.05 -11.40
N PRO A 75 12.54 -2.14 -11.07
CA PRO A 75 13.46 -2.60 -12.09
C PRO A 75 12.90 -3.95 -12.48
N VAL A 76 12.62 -4.12 -13.77
CA VAL A 76 12.40 -5.46 -14.34
C VAL A 76 13.56 -6.27 -13.79
N GLN A 77 13.30 -7.18 -12.86
CA GLN A 77 14.28 -8.18 -12.51
C GLN A 77 14.37 -9.03 -13.76
N VAL A 78 15.23 -8.59 -14.68
CA VAL A 78 15.90 -9.49 -15.59
C VAL A 78 16.59 -10.45 -14.64
N GLN A 79 15.95 -11.59 -14.35
CA GLN A 79 16.60 -12.71 -13.70
C GLN A 79 17.69 -13.16 -14.67
N ARG A 80 18.79 -12.42 -14.68
CA ARG A 80 20.03 -12.79 -15.31
C ARG A 80 20.67 -13.76 -14.32
N GLY A 81 20.30 -15.03 -14.45
CA GLY A 81 20.71 -16.06 -13.50
C GLY A 81 20.28 -17.48 -13.87
N ARG A 82 20.33 -17.85 -15.15
CA ARG A 82 20.58 -19.25 -15.58
C ARG A 82 21.44 -19.18 -16.85
N PRO A 83 22.58 -19.89 -16.85
CA PRO A 83 22.59 -21.33 -17.16
C PRO A 83 23.19 -22.11 -15.97
N GLU A 84 22.59 -23.19 -15.47
CA GLU A 84 22.61 -24.56 -16.02
C GLU A 84 24.00 -25.02 -16.50
N THR A 85 24.50 -26.07 -15.83
CA THR A 85 25.68 -26.91 -16.15
C THR A 85 27.05 -26.30 -15.82
N GLU A 86 27.56 -26.64 -14.64
CA GLU A 86 29.00 -26.83 -14.45
C GLU A 86 29.34 -28.27 -14.85
N PHE A 87 30.43 -28.42 -15.60
CA PHE A 87 30.85 -29.60 -16.36
C PHE A 87 31.50 -30.69 -15.50
#